data_AF-A0A7H8N0A2-F1
#
_entry.id   AF-A0A7H8N0A2-F1
#
_cell.length_a   1.000
_cell.length_b   1.000
_cell.length_c   1.000
_cell.angle_alpha   90.00
_cell.angle_beta   90.00
_cell.angle_gamma   90.00
#
_symmetry.space_group_name_H-M   'P 1'
#
loop_
_entity.id
_entity.type
_entity.pdbx_description
1 polymer ?
#
loop_
_entity_poly.entity_id
_entity_poly.type
_entity_poly.pdbx_seq_one_letter_code
_entity_poly.pdbx_strand_id
1 'polypeptide(L)'
;MRCVIARFPFDLTRSSVLESMRGIKPEHSPGESVIIGRRTYPVKQVGQVITRQDRRDFSAGEVLRAMTQLGFTCRDLAPAPAPTRVVNPLQQASAMLGAPVAA
;
A
#
# COMPACT_ATOMS: atom_id res chain seq x y z
N MET A 1 11.71 6.72 -3.96
CA MET A 1 11.04 6.41 -2.69
C MET A 1 11.30 4.96 -2.38
N ARG A 2 11.87 4.66 -1.21
CA ARG A 2 12.08 3.28 -0.78
C ARG A 2 10.84 2.78 -0.06
N CYS A 3 10.31 1.64 -0.47
CA CYS A 3 9.15 1.00 0.15
C CYS A 3 9.38 -0.51 0.29
N VAL A 4 8.58 -1.18 1.10
CA VAL A 4 8.64 -2.63 1.29
C VAL A 4 7.34 -3.23 0.78
N ILE A 5 7.44 -4.21 -0.12
CA ILE A 5 6.31 -4.96 -0.68
C ILE A 5 6.67 -6.44 -0.60
N ALA A 6 5.76 -7.27 -0.06
CA ALA A 6 6.01 -8.70 0.17
C ALA A 6 7.28 -8.95 1.02
N ARG A 7 7.56 -8.07 1.98
CA ARG A 7 8.77 -8.11 2.84
C ARG A 7 10.10 -7.81 2.12
N PHE A 8 10.07 -7.45 0.83
CA PHE A 8 11.25 -7.05 0.08
C PHE A 8 11.31 -5.53 -0.13
N PRO A 9 12.50 -4.90 0.00
CA PRO A 9 12.67 -3.48 -0.26
C PRO A 9 12.71 -3.19 -1.78
N PHE A 10 12.05 -2.11 -2.19
CA PHE A 10 12.04 -1.59 -3.55
C PHE A 10 12.29 -0.08 -3.57
N ASP A 11 13.07 0.37 -4.54
CA ASP A 11 13.25 1.79 -4.85
C ASP A 11 12.38 2.16 -6.05
N LEU A 12 11.20 2.70 -5.75
CA LEU A 12 10.23 3.11 -6.77
C LEU A 12 10.23 4.61 -6.96
N THR A 13 10.07 5.03 -8.21
CA THR A 13 9.80 6.42 -8.59
C THR A 13 8.52 6.47 -9.43
N ARG A 14 7.84 7.62 -9.41
CA ARG A 14 6.64 7.83 -10.24
C ARG A 14 6.91 7.54 -11.72
N SER A 15 8.07 7.98 -12.23
CA SER A 15 8.49 7.76 -13.61
C SER A 15 8.70 6.27 -13.92
N SER A 16 9.38 5.52 -13.04
CA SER A 16 9.59 4.07 -13.22
C SER A 16 8.28 3.28 -13.28
N VAL A 17 7.27 3.70 -12.50
CA VAL A 17 5.93 3.09 -12.52
C VAL A 17 5.23 3.39 -13.85
N LEU A 18 5.25 4.65 -14.29
CA LEU A 18 4.67 5.04 -15.58
C LEU A 18 5.30 4.28 -16.74
N GLU A 19 6.63 4.12 -16.71
CA GLU A 19 7.39 3.35 -17.68
C GLU A 19 7.01 1.88 -17.71
N SER A 20 6.99 1.24 -16.54
CA SER A 20 6.68 -0.19 -16.42
C SER A 20 5.25 -0.51 -16.87
N MET A 21 4.33 0.43 -16.69
CA MET A 21 2.92 0.28 -17.08
C MET A 21 2.64 0.64 -18.55
N ARG A 22 3.62 1.08 -19.33
CA ARG A 22 3.41 1.38 -20.76
C ARG A 22 3.03 0.12 -21.53
N GLY A 23 1.97 0.23 -22.35
CA GLY A 23 1.47 -0.89 -23.16
C GLY A 23 0.70 -1.96 -22.38
N ILE A 24 0.59 -1.84 -21.06
CA ILE A 24 -0.16 -2.79 -20.24
C ILE A 24 -1.66 -2.54 -20.40
N LYS A 25 -2.41 -3.60 -20.69
CA LYS A 25 -3.88 -3.56 -20.76
C LYS A 25 -4.45 -3.71 -19.35
N PRO A 26 -5.35 -2.81 -18.89
CA PRO A 26 -6.05 -3.00 -17.64
C PRO A 26 -6.85 -4.31 -17.62
N GLU A 27 -6.75 -5.03 -16.52
CA GLU A 27 -7.60 -6.19 -16.25
C GLU A 27 -8.97 -5.74 -15.72
N HIS A 28 -10.01 -6.47 -16.12
CA HIS A 28 -11.34 -6.32 -15.54
C HIS A 28 -11.39 -7.08 -14.21
N SER A 29 -10.98 -6.41 -13.13
CA SER A 29 -11.16 -6.90 -11.77
C SER A 29 -11.92 -5.87 -10.95
N PRO A 30 -13.00 -6.25 -10.25
CA PRO A 30 -13.53 -5.41 -9.17
C PRO A 30 -12.48 -5.32 -8.06
N GLY A 31 -12.46 -4.20 -7.33
CA GLY A 31 -11.59 -3.99 -6.17
C GLY A 31 -10.81 -2.69 -6.17
N GLU A 32 -9.80 -2.64 -5.31
CA GLU A 32 -8.87 -1.51 -5.21
C GLU A 32 -8.15 -1.26 -6.53
N SER A 33 -8.08 -0.01 -6.95
CA SER A 33 -7.52 0.38 -8.24
C SER A 33 -6.68 1.65 -8.16
N VAL A 34 -5.75 1.78 -9.11
CA VAL A 34 -4.89 2.96 -9.26
C VAL A 34 -5.08 3.55 -10.64
N ILE A 35 -5.22 4.87 -10.69
CA ILE A 35 -5.30 5.62 -11.93
C ILE A 35 -3.87 5.93 -12.39
N ILE A 36 -3.49 5.41 -13.55
CA ILE A 36 -2.19 5.62 -14.16
C ILE A 36 -2.41 6.19 -15.57
N GLY A 37 -2.01 7.45 -15.76
CA GLY A 37 -2.37 8.23 -16.94
C GLY A 37 -3.90 8.40 -17.04
N ARG A 38 -4.51 7.88 -18.11
CA ARG A 38 -5.96 7.94 -18.36
C ARG A 38 -6.69 6.62 -18.06
N ARG A 39 -6.00 5.63 -17.50
CA ARG A 39 -6.52 4.27 -17.32
C ARG A 39 -6.53 3.90 -15.83
N THR A 40 -7.53 3.11 -15.45
CA THR A 40 -7.67 2.57 -14.10
C THR A 40 -7.22 1.12 -14.11
N TYR A 41 -6.29 0.77 -13.22
CA TYR A 41 -5.71 -0.56 -13.14
C TYR A 41 -6.00 -1.16 -11.77
N PRO A 42 -6.35 -2.46 -11.68
CA PRO A 42 -6.37 -3.17 -10.40
C PRO A 42 -5.03 -3.06 -9.68
N VAL A 43 -5.05 -2.78 -8.38
CA VAL A 43 -3.82 -2.59 -7.58
C VAL A 43 -2.91 -3.80 -7.65
N LYS A 44 -3.48 -5.02 -7.62
CA LYS A 44 -2.70 -6.26 -7.70
C LYS A 44 -2.01 -6.46 -9.06
N GLN A 45 -2.61 -5.96 -10.14
CA GLN A 45 -1.97 -5.95 -11.45
C GLN A 45 -0.75 -5.03 -11.44
N VAL A 46 -0.91 -3.80 -10.94
CA VAL A 46 0.17 -2.82 -10.87
C VAL A 46 1.32 -3.36 -10.02
N GLY A 47 1.01 -3.91 -8.85
CA GLY A 47 2.00 -4.53 -7.95
C GLY A 47 2.83 -5.59 -8.65
N GLN A 48 2.18 -6.52 -9.36
CA GLN A 48 2.86 -7.58 -10.09
C GLN A 48 3.80 -7.02 -11.18
N VAL A 49 3.35 -6.00 -11.93
CA VAL A 49 4.16 -5.44 -13.02
C VAL A 49 5.41 -4.74 -12.48
N ILE A 50 5.27 -3.92 -11.42
CA ILE A 50 6.37 -3.10 -10.91
C ILE A 50 7.35 -3.88 -10.02
N THR A 51 6.90 -4.92 -9.32
CA THR A 51 7.76 -5.73 -8.45
C THR A 51 8.22 -7.03 -9.09
N ARG A 52 7.54 -7.48 -10.16
CA ARG A 52 7.70 -8.81 -10.78
C ARG A 52 7.43 -9.99 -9.85
N GLN A 53 6.74 -9.74 -8.73
CA GLN A 53 6.37 -10.78 -7.76
C GLN A 53 5.01 -11.39 -8.06
N ASP A 54 4.72 -12.56 -7.49
CA ASP A 54 3.40 -13.17 -7.62
C ASP A 54 2.37 -12.37 -6.80
N ARG A 55 1.12 -12.33 -7.29
CA ARG A 55 0.02 -11.61 -6.61
C ARG A 55 -0.32 -12.18 -5.23
N ARG A 56 0.14 -13.40 -4.93
CA ARG A 56 -0.03 -14.07 -3.64
C ARG A 56 0.97 -13.59 -2.58
N ASP A 57 2.10 -13.03 -3.01
CA ASP A 57 3.18 -12.65 -2.09
C ASP A 57 2.95 -11.29 -1.42
N PHE A 58 2.10 -10.45 -2.02
CA PHE A 58 1.75 -9.13 -1.48
C PHE A 58 0.25 -8.88 -1.38
N SER A 59 -0.10 -7.98 -0.47
CA SER A 59 -1.44 -7.42 -0.30
C SER A 59 -1.65 -6.21 -1.20
N ALA A 60 -2.92 -5.95 -1.57
CA ALA A 60 -3.27 -4.75 -2.31
C ALA A 60 -2.96 -3.48 -1.49
N GLY A 61 -3.21 -3.50 -0.18
CA GLY A 61 -2.90 -2.38 0.71
C GLY A 61 -1.41 -2.01 0.80
N GLU A 62 -0.46 -2.93 0.59
CA GLU A 62 0.98 -2.60 0.48
C GLU A 62 1.23 -1.75 -0.78
N VAL A 63 0.71 -2.20 -1.92
CA VAL A 63 0.89 -1.52 -3.21
C VAL A 63 0.13 -0.19 -3.22
N LEU A 64 -1.09 -0.13 -2.70
CA LEU A 64 -1.91 1.08 -2.63
C LEU A 64 -1.22 2.18 -1.81
N ARG A 65 -0.62 1.82 -0.66
CA ARG A 65 0.21 2.74 0.13
C ARG A 65 1.40 3.26 -0.67
N ALA A 66 2.13 2.38 -1.36
CA ALA A 66 3.27 2.79 -2.17
C ALA A 66 2.85 3.74 -3.32
N MET A 67 1.77 3.42 -4.03
CA MET A 67 1.24 4.24 -5.12
C MET A 67 0.74 5.60 -4.62
N THR A 68 0.09 5.64 -3.46
CA THR A 68 -0.37 6.89 -2.83
C THR A 68 0.81 7.79 -2.46
N GLN A 69 1.88 7.24 -1.88
CA GLN A 69 3.09 7.99 -1.54
C GLN A 69 3.85 8.51 -2.78
N LEU A 70 3.77 7.81 -3.91
CA LEU A 70 4.28 8.28 -5.21
C LEU A 70 3.35 9.32 -5.88
N GLY A 71 2.22 9.65 -5.25
CA GLY A 71 1.25 10.65 -5.68
C GLY A 71 0.27 10.16 -6.75
N PHE A 72 0.06 8.85 -6.90
CA PHE A 72 -0.98 8.33 -7.77
C PHE A 72 -2.35 8.40 -7.09
N THR A 73 -3.39 8.66 -7.88
CA THR A 73 -4.77 8.59 -7.40
C THR A 73 -5.19 7.13 -7.28
N CYS A 74 -5.46 6.68 -6.06
CA CYS A 74 -5.94 5.34 -5.77
C CYS A 74 -7.43 5.39 -5.38
N ARG A 75 -8.21 4.42 -5.85
CA ARG A 75 -9.62 4.23 -5.48
C ARG A 75 -9.71 2.93 -4.70
N ASP A 76 -10.13 3.04 -3.45
CA ASP A 76 -10.48 1.90 -2.61
C ASP A 76 -11.98 1.62 -2.74
N LEU A 77 -12.39 0.35 -2.68
CA LEU A 77 -13.80 -0.05 -2.87
C LEU A 77 -14.61 0.00 -1.56
N ALA A 78 -13.96 0.10 -0.41
CA ALA A 78 -14.57 0.51 0.87
C ALA A 78 -13.44 0.73 1.88
N PRO A 79 -13.51 1.73 2.78
CA PRO A 79 -12.48 1.87 3.80
C PRO A 79 -12.45 0.58 4.64
N ALA A 80 -11.44 -0.26 4.42
CA ALA A 80 -11.08 -1.27 5.38
C ALA A 80 -10.94 -0.55 6.72
N PRO A 81 -11.53 -1.08 7.82
CA PRO A 81 -11.43 -0.42 9.12
C PRO A 81 -9.95 -0.14 9.36
N ALA A 82 -9.63 1.13 9.66
CA ALA A 82 -8.27 1.53 9.97
C ALA A 82 -7.68 0.48 10.90
N PRO A 83 -6.43 -0.01 10.67
CA PRO A 83 -5.84 -0.99 11.56
C PRO A 83 -5.98 -0.43 12.96
N THR A 84 -6.78 -1.11 13.79
CA THR A 84 -6.87 -0.80 15.21
C THR A 84 -5.45 -0.78 15.67
N ARG A 85 -4.96 0.40 16.05
CA ARG A 85 -3.59 0.61 16.48
C ARG A 85 -3.36 -0.39 17.59
N VAL A 86 -2.72 -1.51 17.27
CA VAL A 86 -2.46 -2.56 18.25
C VAL A 86 -1.51 -1.88 19.21
N VAL A 87 -2.05 -1.50 20.37
CA VAL A 87 -1.30 -0.84 21.42
C VAL A 87 -0.14 -1.77 21.69
N ASN A 88 1.09 -1.29 21.46
CA ASN A 88 2.28 -2.07 21.76
C ASN A 88 2.13 -2.60 23.20
N PRO A 89 2.41 -3.88 23.50
CA PRO A 89 2.31 -4.44 24.85
C PRO A 89 2.89 -3.52 25.93
N LEU A 90 3.96 -2.79 25.61
CA LEU A 90 4.55 -1.78 26.48
C LEU A 90 3.60 -0.60 26.78
N GLN A 91 2.95 -0.02 25.77
CA GLN A 91 2.00 1.07 25.94
C GLN A 91 0.74 0.64 26.71
N GLN A 92 0.30 -0.62 26.52
CA GLN A 92 -0.80 -1.18 27.29
C GLN A 92 -0.42 -1.33 28.77
N ALA A 93 0.77 -1.87 29.06
CA ALA A 93 1.29 -1.97 30.42
C ALA A 93 1.46 -0.59 31.08
N SER A 94 2.01 0.40 30.36
CA SER A 94 2.13 1.77 30.86
C SER A 94 0.78 2.39 31.22
N ALA A 95 -0.26 2.13 30.41
CA ALA A 95 -1.62 2.61 30.72
C ALA A 95 -2.21 1.92 31.97
N MET A 96 -1.95 0.61 32.16
CA MET A 96 -2.41 -0.12 33.34
C MET A 96 -1.74 0.34 34.64
N LEU A 97 -0.50 0.81 34.57
CA LEU A 97 0.25 1.30 35.73
C LEU A 97 -0.10 2.74 36.13
N GLY A 98 -0.86 3.46 35.30
CA GLY A 98 -1.20 4.87 35.52
C GLY A 98 -0.03 5.83 35.27
N ALA A 99 -0.33 7.11 35.04
CA ALA A 99 0.69 8.14 34.96
C ALA A 99 1.17 8.50 36.38
N PRO A 100 2.48 8.77 36.59
CA PRO A 100 2.95 9.24 37.89
C PRO A 100 2.26 10.56 38.23
N VAL A 101 1.72 10.66 39.45
CA VAL A 101 1.22 11.95 39.96
C VAL A 101 2.43 12.88 40.08
N ALA A 102 2.46 13.92 39.26
CA ALA A 102 3.45 14.98 39.41
C ALA A 102 3.14 15.70 40.73
N ALA A 103 4.13 15.75 41.61
CA ALA A 103 4.08 16.43 42.90
C ALA A 103 4.12 17.96 42.74
#